data_AF-A0A962V082-F1
#
_entry.id   AF-A0A962V082-F1
#
_cell.length_a   1.000
_cell.length_b   1.000
_cell.length_c   1.000
_cell.angle_alpha   90.00
_cell.angle_beta   90.00
_cell.angle_gamma   90.00
#
_symmetry.space_group_name_H-M   'P 1'
#
loop_
_entity.id
_entity.type
_entity.pdbx_description
1 polymer ?
#
loop_
_entity_poly.entity_id
_entity_poly.type
_entity_poly.pdbx_seq_one_letter_code
_entity_poly.pdbx_strand_id
1 'polypeptide(L)'
;MNTDAYPFLRHEFLYALERNRCLDEATGWYSQHLVVYGDDQQLLGAMPLYMKDNSFGEFVFDWSWADAYQRHGLAYYPKLVSAIPFTPATGPRLLCAPGADYQQVATCLVE
;
A
#
# COMPACT_ATOMS: atom_id res chain seq x y z
N MET A 1 3.25 18.32 -1.11
CA MET A 1 3.41 17.20 -0.16
C MET A 1 4.90 17.10 0.12
N ASN A 2 5.40 17.08 1.36
CA ASN A 2 6.84 16.93 1.59
C ASN A 2 7.22 15.44 1.48
N THR A 3 7.09 14.91 0.26
CA THR A 3 7.46 13.55 -0.16
C THR A 3 8.88 13.48 -0.71
N ASP A 4 9.56 14.63 -0.81
CA ASP A 4 10.84 14.75 -1.51
C ASP A 4 11.95 13.89 -0.90
N ALA A 5 11.80 13.47 0.37
CA ALA A 5 12.77 12.61 1.04
C ALA A 5 12.61 11.10 0.75
N TYR A 6 11.42 10.63 0.31
CA TYR A 6 11.18 9.18 0.14
C TYR A 6 10.67 8.84 -1.27
N PRO A 7 11.55 8.34 -2.16
CA PRO A 7 11.23 8.22 -3.59
C PRO A 7 10.13 7.19 -3.89
N PHE A 8 9.97 6.18 -3.04
CA PHE A 8 9.07 5.05 -3.30
C PHE A 8 7.60 5.33 -3.00
N LEU A 9 7.31 6.43 -2.30
CA LEU A 9 5.93 6.88 -2.04
C LEU A 9 5.53 8.03 -2.98
N ARG A 10 6.42 8.44 -3.88
CA ARG A 10 6.12 9.43 -4.89
C ARG A 10 5.07 8.91 -5.87
N HIS A 11 4.17 9.79 -6.29
CA HIS A 11 3.16 9.48 -7.29
C HIS A 11 3.78 8.90 -8.57
N GLU A 12 4.88 9.47 -9.06
CA GLU A 12 5.49 9.03 -10.31
C GLU A 12 6.03 7.60 -10.23
N PHE A 13 6.54 7.19 -9.07
CA PHE A 13 7.01 5.82 -8.85
C PHE A 13 5.84 4.83 -8.82
N LEU A 14 4.81 5.11 -8.02
CA LEU A 14 3.62 4.24 -7.91
C LEU A 14 2.87 4.15 -9.24
N TYR A 15 2.68 5.29 -9.90
CA TYR A 15 2.06 5.36 -11.21
C TYR A 15 2.85 4.59 -12.28
N ALA A 16 4.18 4.62 -12.23
CA ALA A 16 5.00 3.85 -13.15
C ALA A 16 4.80 2.33 -12.97
N LEU A 17 4.66 1.84 -11.74
CA LEU A 17 4.39 0.41 -11.50
C LEU A 17 3.05 -0.02 -12.10
N GLU A 18 2.00 0.79 -11.92
CA GLU A 18 0.68 0.52 -12.46
C GLU A 18 0.67 0.59 -13.99
N ARG A 19 1.20 1.69 -14.55
CA ARG A 19 1.19 1.94 -15.99
C ARG A 19 1.99 0.90 -16.76
N ASN A 20 3.07 0.37 -16.19
CA ASN A 20 3.92 -0.63 -16.84
C ASN A 20 3.53 -2.07 -16.48
N ARG A 21 2.34 -2.29 -15.93
CA ARG A 21 1.79 -3.63 -15.62
C ARG A 21 2.66 -4.44 -14.66
N CYS A 22 3.34 -3.77 -13.75
CA CYS A 22 4.00 -4.46 -12.64
C CYS A 22 2.95 -4.95 -11.62
N LEU A 23 1.77 -4.32 -11.60
CA LEU A 23 0.67 -4.62 -10.68
C LEU A 23 -0.54 -5.12 -11.45
N ASP A 24 -0.59 -6.43 -11.72
CA ASP A 24 -1.72 -7.07 -12.37
C ASP A 24 -1.91 -8.51 -11.87
N GLU A 25 -2.87 -9.22 -12.48
CA GLU A 25 -3.19 -10.61 -12.16
C GLU A 25 -1.95 -11.54 -12.26
N ALA A 26 -1.03 -11.27 -13.20
CA ALA A 26 0.16 -12.11 -13.35
C ALA A 26 1.14 -11.97 -12.16
N THR A 27 1.11 -10.83 -11.46
CA THR A 27 1.92 -10.60 -10.26
C THR A 27 1.12 -10.69 -8.95
N GLY A 28 -0.20 -10.90 -9.06
CA GLY A 28 -1.15 -10.94 -7.95
C GLY A 28 -1.26 -9.64 -7.17
N TRP A 29 -0.75 -8.52 -7.68
CA TRP A 29 -0.85 -7.20 -7.05
C TRP A 29 -2.01 -6.42 -7.67
N TYR A 30 -2.98 -6.02 -6.84
CA TYR A 30 -4.12 -5.23 -7.29
C TYR A 30 -4.22 -3.93 -6.50
N SER A 31 -4.03 -2.78 -7.15
CA SER A 31 -4.12 -1.46 -6.49
C SER A 31 -5.51 -1.20 -5.92
N GLN A 32 -5.54 -0.75 -4.66
CA GLN A 32 -6.72 -0.42 -3.86
C GLN A 32 -6.43 0.81 -2.97
N HIS A 33 -5.77 1.83 -3.53
CA HIS A 33 -5.31 3.00 -2.78
C HIS A 33 -6.44 3.65 -1.99
N LEU A 34 -6.16 3.97 -0.72
CA LEU A 34 -7.08 4.75 0.11
C LEU A 34 -6.71 6.23 0.05
N VAL A 35 -7.73 7.09 0.10
CA VAL A 35 -7.60 8.54 0.06
C VAL A 35 -8.53 9.17 1.08
N VAL A 36 -8.09 10.27 1.68
CA VAL A 36 -8.88 11.09 2.61
C VAL A 36 -9.09 12.45 1.97
N TYR A 37 -10.35 12.87 1.90
CA TYR A 37 -10.73 14.19 1.46
C TYR A 37 -11.26 15.01 2.64
N GLY A 38 -10.97 16.31 2.62
CA GLY A 38 -11.61 17.28 3.51
C GLY A 38 -13.01 17.67 3.03
N ASP A 39 -13.71 18.45 3.84
CA ASP A 39 -15.09 18.89 3.56
C ASP A 39 -15.23 19.67 2.24
N ASP A 40 -14.18 20.39 1.87
CA ASP A 40 -14.06 21.15 0.61
C ASP A 40 -13.53 20.33 -0.57
N GLN A 41 -13.52 18.99 -0.47
CA GLN A 41 -13.01 18.06 -1.48
C GLN A 41 -11.49 18.16 -1.72
N GLN A 42 -10.74 18.85 -0.85
CA GLN A 42 -9.29 18.85 -0.94
C GLN A 42 -8.72 17.49 -0.51
N LEU A 43 -7.75 16.95 -1.26
CA LEU A 43 -7.07 15.71 -0.89
C LEU A 43 -6.16 15.98 0.31
N LEU A 44 -6.49 15.40 1.47
CA LEU A 44 -5.75 15.55 2.72
C LEU A 44 -4.68 14.49 2.89
N GLY A 45 -4.90 13.28 2.36
CA GLY A 45 -3.91 12.22 2.40
C GLY A 45 -4.25 11.02 1.54
N ALA A 46 -3.28 10.14 1.39
CA ALA A 46 -3.42 8.89 0.64
C ALA A 46 -2.53 7.79 1.23
N MET A 47 -2.94 6.54 1.06
CA MET A 47 -2.16 5.37 1.44
C MET A 47 -2.13 4.39 0.27
N PRO A 48 -0.94 3.99 -0.23
CA PRO A 48 -0.85 2.87 -1.14
C PRO A 48 -1.32 1.61 -0.42
N LEU A 49 -2.33 0.97 -0.99
CA LEU A 49 -2.90 -0.25 -0.46
C LEU A 49 -3.15 -1.19 -1.63
N TYR A 50 -2.87 -2.46 -1.44
CA TYR A 50 -3.00 -3.47 -2.47
C TYR A 50 -3.71 -4.68 -1.93
N MET A 51 -4.62 -5.24 -2.73
CA MET A 51 -5.06 -6.60 -2.53
C MET A 51 -3.99 -7.55 -3.10
N LYS A 52 -3.75 -8.66 -2.40
CA LYS A 52 -2.82 -9.72 -2.78
C LYS A 52 -3.52 -11.07 -2.73
N ASP A 53 -3.33 -11.88 -3.77
CA ASP A 53 -3.73 -13.29 -3.82
C ASP A 53 -2.56 -14.28 -3.62
N ASN A 54 -1.34 -13.76 -3.50
CA ASN A 54 -0.11 -14.49 -3.24
C ASN A 54 0.94 -13.59 -2.56
N SER A 55 1.98 -14.18 -1.95
CA SER A 55 3.10 -13.50 -1.30
C SER A 55 4.19 -13.00 -2.27
N PHE A 56 4.04 -13.16 -3.59
CA PHE A 56 5.10 -12.82 -4.53
C PHE A 56 5.35 -11.30 -4.59
N GLY A 57 6.63 -10.92 -4.53
CA GLY A 57 7.06 -9.53 -4.48
C GLY A 57 6.99 -8.90 -3.08
N GLU A 58 6.53 -9.64 -2.07
CA GLU A 58 6.70 -9.27 -0.66
C GLU A 58 8.05 -9.81 -0.16
N PHE A 59 8.88 -8.95 0.43
CA PHE A 59 10.23 -9.30 0.90
C PHE A 59 10.29 -9.66 2.40
N VAL A 60 9.14 -9.74 3.05
CA VAL A 60 8.99 -10.18 4.44
C VAL A 60 8.56 -11.65 4.44
N PHE A 61 8.71 -12.38 5.56
CA PHE A 61 8.42 -13.81 5.76
C PHE A 61 6.97 -14.27 5.50
N ASP A 62 6.26 -13.62 4.59
CA ASP A 62 4.85 -13.76 4.30
C ASP A 62 4.46 -15.19 3.90
N TRP A 63 5.33 -15.86 3.12
CA TRP A 63 5.14 -17.26 2.74
C TRP A 63 5.00 -18.20 3.94
N SER A 64 5.73 -17.93 5.03
CA SER A 64 5.64 -18.75 6.24
C SER A 64 4.31 -18.58 6.98
N TRP A 65 3.71 -17.38 6.89
CA TRP A 65 2.37 -17.13 7.41
C TRP A 65 1.30 -17.81 6.56
N ALA A 66 1.42 -17.71 5.23
CA ALA A 66 0.51 -18.40 4.32
C ALA A 66 0.52 -19.92 4.54
N ASP A 67 1.71 -20.53 4.68
CA ASP A 67 1.87 -21.96 5.00
C ASP A 67 1.26 -22.32 6.37
N ALA A 68 1.47 -21.50 7.40
CA ALA A 68 0.85 -21.71 8.71
C ALA A 68 -0.68 -21.70 8.65
N TYR A 69 -1.28 -20.72 7.96
CA TYR A 69 -2.74 -20.65 7.77
C TYR A 69 -3.27 -21.87 7.03
N GLN A 70 -2.59 -22.27 5.95
CA GLN A 70 -2.95 -23.46 5.18
C GLN A 70 -2.93 -24.73 6.03
N ARG A 71 -1.90 -24.92 6.88
CA ARG A 71 -1.80 -26.08 7.80
C ARG A 71 -2.94 -26.14 8.81
N HIS A 72 -3.55 -24.99 9.13
CA HIS A 72 -4.71 -24.89 10.00
C HIS A 72 -6.05 -24.80 9.25
N GLY A 73 -6.05 -24.97 7.92
CA GLY A 73 -7.27 -24.93 7.10
C GLY A 73 -7.91 -23.53 7.01
N LEU A 74 -7.14 -22.47 7.28
CA LEU A 74 -7.59 -21.09 7.22
C LEU A 74 -7.19 -20.44 5.89
N ALA A 75 -8.01 -19.49 5.42
CA ALA A 75 -7.68 -18.68 4.26
C ALA A 75 -6.72 -17.55 4.65
N TYR A 76 -5.57 -17.48 3.99
CA TYR A 76 -4.64 -16.35 4.11
C TYR A 76 -4.85 -15.29 3.03
N TYR A 77 -5.38 -15.70 1.87
CA TYR A 77 -5.67 -14.84 0.72
C TYR A 77 -7.17 -14.84 0.41
N PRO A 78 -7.69 -13.79 -0.25
CA PRO A 78 -6.98 -12.54 -0.52
C PRO A 78 -6.72 -11.76 0.77
N LYS A 79 -5.67 -10.94 0.77
CA LYS A 79 -5.34 -10.03 1.88
C LYS A 79 -5.11 -8.62 1.36
N LEU A 80 -5.26 -7.63 2.25
CA LEU A 80 -4.87 -6.25 1.99
C LEU A 80 -3.51 -5.98 2.62
N VAL A 81 -2.63 -5.30 1.87
CA VAL A 81 -1.31 -4.91 2.35
C VAL A 81 -1.00 -3.46 1.97
N SER A 82 -0.51 -2.69 2.94
CA SER A 82 0.07 -1.37 2.71
C SER A 82 1.59 -1.52 2.60
N ALA A 83 2.10 -1.48 1.38
CA ALA A 83 3.50 -1.76 1.06
C ALA A 83 3.97 -0.97 -0.17
N ILE A 84 5.27 -1.01 -0.44
CA ILE A 84 5.80 -0.60 -1.75
C ILE A 84 6.06 -1.89 -2.55
N PRO A 85 5.38 -2.11 -3.69
CA PRO A 85 5.57 -3.32 -4.48
C PRO A 85 7.02 -3.49 -4.93
N PHE A 86 7.51 -4.73 -4.89
CA PHE A 86 8.84 -5.11 -5.36
C PHE A 86 10.03 -4.34 -4.74
N THR A 87 9.81 -3.70 -3.58
CA THR A 87 10.78 -2.79 -2.98
C THR A 87 10.99 -3.11 -1.49
N PRO A 88 12.12 -3.73 -1.09
CA PRO A 88 12.43 -4.02 0.31
C PRO A 88 12.95 -2.78 1.06
N ALA A 89 12.20 -1.67 0.98
CA ALA A 89 12.55 -0.42 1.63
C ALA A 89 11.67 -0.18 2.85
N THR A 90 12.30 0.08 3.99
CA THR A 90 11.61 0.70 5.14
C THR A 90 11.23 2.14 4.77
N GLY A 91 10.22 2.69 5.42
CA GLY A 91 9.80 4.08 5.21
C GLY A 91 8.30 4.28 5.40
N PRO A 92 7.82 5.51 5.15
CA PRO A 92 6.41 5.84 5.31
C PRO A 92 5.52 5.03 4.35
N ARG A 93 4.26 4.86 4.75
CA ARG A 93 3.18 4.27 3.94
C ARG A 93 1.96 5.18 3.86
N LEU A 94 2.13 6.44 4.24
CA LEU A 94 1.06 7.43 4.24
C LEU A 94 1.60 8.73 3.65
N LEU A 95 0.82 9.29 2.73
CA LEU A 95 0.99 10.61 2.14
C LEU A 95 0.06 11.57 2.88
N CYS A 96 0.61 12.70 3.32
CA CYS A 96 -0.16 13.77 3.94
C CYS A 96 0.03 15.07 3.14
N ALA A 97 -1.05 15.78 2.89
CA ALA A 97 -1.02 17.07 2.22
C ALA A 97 -0.30 18.12 3.10
N PRO A 98 0.39 19.12 2.50
CA PRO A 98 1.00 20.19 3.26
C PRO A 98 -0.04 20.91 4.14
N GLY A 99 0.24 21.02 5.44
CA GLY A 99 -0.66 21.69 6.40
C GLY A 99 -1.82 20.83 6.90
N ALA A 100 -2.01 19.61 6.40
CA ALA A 100 -2.96 18.66 6.97
C ALA A 100 -2.40 18.02 8.26
N ASP A 101 -3.29 17.73 9.21
CA ASP A 101 -2.92 17.03 10.44
C ASP A 101 -2.65 15.55 10.14
N TYR A 102 -1.39 15.14 10.29
CA TYR A 102 -0.96 13.77 10.04
C TYR A 102 -1.70 12.75 10.92
N GLN A 103 -1.92 13.04 12.21
CA GLN A 103 -2.57 12.09 13.10
C GLN A 103 -4.03 11.88 12.70
N GLN A 104 -4.75 12.96 12.41
CA GLN A 104 -6.14 12.87 11.98
C GLN A 104 -6.27 12.08 10.67
N VAL A 105 -5.41 12.37 9.69
CA VAL A 105 -5.39 11.64 8.40
C VAL A 105 -5.05 10.16 8.61
N ALA A 106 -4.07 9.85 9.47
CA ALA A 106 -3.68 8.48 9.77
C ALA A 106 -4.81 7.69 10.44
N THR A 107 -5.51 8.29 11.42
CA THR A 107 -6.67 7.68 12.06
C THR A 107 -7.75 7.35 11.02
N CYS A 108 -8.12 8.29 10.15
CA CYS A 108 -9.12 8.05 9.11
C CYS A 108 -8.75 6.98 8.07
N LEU A 109 -7.46 6.65 7.91
CA LEU A 109 -6.99 5.67 6.94
C LEU A 109 -6.84 4.26 7.52
N VAL A 110 -6.77 4.14 8.84
CA VAL A 110 -6.46 2.88 9.54
C VAL A 110 -7.64 2.37 10.38
N GLU A 111 -8.55 3.26 10.78
CA GLU A 111 -9.78 2.96 11.53
C GLU A 111 -11.02 3.11 10.65
#